data_AF-A0A939SA59-F1
#
_entry.id   AF-A0A939SA59-F1
#
_cell.length_a   1.000
_cell.length_b   1.000
_cell.length_c   1.000
_cell.angle_alpha   90.00
_cell.angle_beta   90.00
_cell.angle_gamma   90.00
#
_symmetry.space_group_name_H-M   'P 1'
#
loop_
_entity.id
_entity.type
_entity.pdbx_description
1 polymer ?
#
loop_
_entity_poly.entity_id
_entity_poly.type
_entity_poly.pdbx_seq_one_letter_code
_entity_poly.pdbx_strand_id
1 'polypeptide(L)'
;MPGYDKLDKTAFTDTLWAKSEGNFMYLHVVLDAVLKKQIGLSDVANPDILPSGLMGYYERHWQLMHSPDRAKRRGLQEPVICFLALAKKAVPAEVISEWMNDSHHFERVDTRDVEDLLDDEWAQFVHKEPGTPDSYRLYHRSFLEFLEKKVPLNRYGAMMAAAMGDKIDWE
;
A
#
# COMPACT_ATOMS: atom_id res chain seq x y z
N MET A 1 -25.89 14.58 -12.77
CA MET A 1 -24.42 14.59 -12.83
C MET A 1 -24.04 14.56 -14.31
N PRO A 2 -23.19 15.48 -14.81
CA PRO A 2 -22.82 15.46 -16.23
C PRO A 2 -22.10 14.13 -16.53
N GLY A 3 -22.47 13.50 -17.63
CA GLY A 3 -22.05 12.16 -18.00
C GLY A 3 -20.55 12.05 -18.19
N TYR A 4 -19.94 11.08 -17.49
CA TYR A 4 -18.65 10.51 -17.88
C TYR A 4 -18.88 9.61 -19.10
N ASP A 5 -19.26 10.21 -20.23
CA ASP A 5 -19.23 9.52 -21.51
C ASP A 5 -17.81 9.02 -21.76
N LYS A 6 -17.70 7.81 -22.32
CA LYS A 6 -16.45 7.12 -22.63
C LYS A 6 -15.36 8.10 -23.04
N LEU A 7 -14.32 8.25 -22.21
CA LEU A 7 -13.08 8.89 -22.62
C LEU A 7 -12.60 8.19 -23.89
N ASP A 8 -12.53 8.95 -24.99
CA ASP A 8 -11.84 8.46 -26.17
C ASP A 8 -10.34 8.37 -25.89
N LYS A 9 -9.62 7.71 -26.79
CA LYS A 9 -8.19 7.43 -26.58
C LYS A 9 -7.37 8.71 -26.37
N THR A 10 -7.69 9.79 -27.09
CA THR A 10 -6.97 11.06 -27.02
C THR A 10 -7.25 11.76 -25.70
N ALA A 11 -8.52 11.86 -25.31
CA ALA A 11 -8.90 12.47 -24.05
C ALA A 11 -8.31 11.70 -22.85
N PHE A 12 -8.25 10.37 -22.93
CA PHE A 12 -7.57 9.54 -21.93
C PHE A 12 -6.08 9.85 -21.84
N THR A 13 -5.36 9.88 -22.96
CA THR A 13 -3.91 10.16 -22.97
C THR A 13 -3.60 11.57 -22.49
N ASP A 14 -4.38 12.57 -22.92
CA ASP A 14 -4.17 13.97 -22.55
C ASP A 14 -4.42 14.20 -21.05
N THR A 15 -5.45 13.53 -20.50
CA THR A 15 -5.75 13.58 -19.07
C THR A 15 -4.62 12.97 -18.24
N LEU A 16 -4.12 11.78 -18.62
CA LEU A 16 -3.01 11.15 -17.93
C LEU A 16 -1.72 11.95 -18.04
N TRP A 17 -1.44 12.51 -19.22
CA TRP A 17 -0.29 13.39 -19.43
C TRP A 17 -0.33 14.58 -18.47
N ALA A 18 -1.45 15.30 -18.43
CA ALA A 18 -1.63 16.45 -17.56
C ALA A 18 -1.52 16.09 -16.07
N LYS A 19 -2.19 15.02 -15.63
CA LYS A 19 -2.16 14.58 -14.23
C LYS A 19 -0.82 14.00 -13.79
N SER A 20 -0.04 13.45 -14.72
CA SER A 20 1.27 12.88 -14.39
C SER A 20 2.29 13.93 -13.97
N GLU A 21 2.12 15.18 -14.40
CA GLU A 21 3.11 16.25 -14.20
C GLU A 21 4.53 15.85 -14.68
N GLY A 22 4.60 14.99 -15.71
CA GLY A 22 5.84 14.44 -16.23
C GLY A 22 6.45 13.32 -15.37
N ASN A 23 5.76 12.84 -14.33
CA ASN A 23 6.23 11.78 -13.46
C ASN A 23 5.94 10.39 -14.05
N PHE A 24 6.98 9.67 -14.47
CA PHE A 24 6.84 8.32 -15.02
C PHE A 24 6.22 7.32 -14.03
N MET A 25 6.60 7.41 -12.75
CA MET A 25 6.07 6.51 -11.72
C MET A 25 4.56 6.70 -11.54
N TYR A 26 4.06 7.92 -11.70
CA TYR A 26 2.62 8.18 -11.71
C TYR A 26 1.92 7.41 -12.84
N LEU A 27 2.46 7.47 -14.07
CA LEU A 27 1.87 6.73 -15.18
C LEU A 27 1.93 5.22 -14.93
N HIS A 28 3.04 4.72 -14.39
CA HIS A 28 3.18 3.30 -14.05
C HIS A 28 2.10 2.83 -13.06
N VAL A 29 1.90 3.53 -11.95
CA VAL A 29 0.89 3.15 -10.94
C VAL A 29 -0.53 3.20 -11.48
N VAL A 30 -0.85 4.27 -12.20
CA VAL A 30 -2.22 4.49 -12.68
C VAL A 30 -2.58 3.48 -13.77
N LEU A 31 -1.67 3.24 -14.72
CA LEU A 31 -1.91 2.26 -15.77
C LEU A 31 -2.01 0.84 -15.23
N ASP A 32 -1.18 0.48 -14.25
CA ASP A 32 -1.29 -0.83 -13.58
C ASP A 32 -2.64 -0.98 -12.85
N ALA A 33 -3.09 0.04 -12.12
CA ALA A 33 -4.40 0.04 -11.46
C ALA A 33 -5.57 -0.08 -12.47
N VAL A 34 -5.49 0.59 -13.63
CA VAL A 34 -6.47 0.45 -14.72
C VAL A 34 -6.45 -0.97 -15.29
N LEU A 35 -5.27 -1.54 -15.58
CA LEU A 35 -5.14 -2.89 -16.13
C LEU A 35 -5.67 -3.97 -15.18
N LYS A 36 -5.44 -3.79 -13.88
CA LYS A 36 -5.96 -4.65 -12.80
C LYS A 36 -7.43 -4.39 -12.47
N LYS A 37 -8.09 -3.46 -13.16
CA LYS A 37 -9.50 -3.05 -12.94
C LYS A 37 -9.78 -2.55 -11.53
N GLN A 38 -8.77 -1.99 -10.87
CA GLN A 38 -8.91 -1.33 -9.56
C GLN A 38 -9.55 0.06 -9.71
N ILE A 39 -9.30 0.72 -10.85
CA ILE A 39 -9.98 1.94 -11.27
C ILE A 39 -10.49 1.80 -12.71
N GLY A 40 -11.65 2.38 -13.01
CA GLY A 40 -12.22 2.39 -14.34
C GLY A 40 -11.59 3.44 -15.26
N LEU A 41 -11.75 3.28 -16.58
CA LEU A 41 -11.28 4.29 -17.54
C LEU A 41 -11.93 5.65 -17.32
N SER A 42 -13.22 5.70 -16.96
CA SER A 42 -13.95 6.92 -16.63
C SER A 42 -13.43 7.60 -15.36
N ASP A 43 -12.86 6.83 -14.44
CA ASP A 43 -12.38 7.34 -13.15
C ASP A 43 -11.11 8.17 -13.30
N VAL A 44 -10.37 7.98 -14.39
CA VAL A 44 -9.16 8.75 -14.71
C VAL A 44 -9.45 10.25 -14.85
N ALA A 45 -10.64 10.64 -15.28
CA ALA A 45 -11.05 12.05 -15.34
C ALA A 45 -11.53 12.60 -13.99
N ASN A 46 -11.85 11.74 -13.02
CA ASN A 46 -12.36 12.18 -11.73
C ASN A 46 -11.20 12.59 -10.80
N PRO A 47 -11.05 13.87 -10.42
CA PRO A 47 -9.96 14.32 -9.55
C PRO A 47 -10.04 13.73 -8.13
N ASP A 48 -11.22 13.35 -7.66
CA ASP A 48 -11.41 12.73 -6.35
C ASP A 48 -11.01 11.24 -6.36
N ILE A 49 -10.98 10.61 -7.54
CA ILE A 49 -10.52 9.22 -7.71
C ILE A 49 -9.05 9.19 -8.10
N LEU A 50 -8.66 10.06 -9.04
CA LEU A 50 -7.33 10.15 -9.56
C LEU A 50 -6.81 11.59 -9.45
N PRO A 51 -6.16 11.95 -8.32
CA PRO A 51 -5.60 13.29 -8.12
C PRO A 51 -4.38 13.52 -9.01
N SER A 52 -4.04 14.78 -9.25
CA SER A 52 -2.82 15.13 -10.00
C SER A 52 -1.56 14.86 -9.17
N GLY A 53 -0.50 14.42 -9.84
CA GLY A 53 0.81 14.19 -9.27
C GLY A 53 0.92 12.92 -8.43
N LEU A 54 2.13 12.38 -8.34
CA LEU A 54 2.41 11.14 -7.60
C LEU A 54 2.11 11.25 -6.11
N MET A 55 2.40 12.41 -5.51
CA MET A 55 2.16 12.64 -4.09
C MET A 55 0.67 12.68 -3.76
N GLY A 56 -0.14 13.32 -4.61
CA GLY A 56 -1.60 13.32 -4.45
C GLY A 56 -2.16 11.91 -4.54
N TYR A 57 -1.68 11.12 -5.50
CA TYR A 57 -2.08 9.73 -5.66
C TYR A 57 -1.79 8.90 -4.40
N TYR A 58 -0.57 9.02 -3.85
CA TYR A 58 -0.21 8.35 -2.61
C TYR A 58 -0.99 8.83 -1.39
N GLU A 59 -1.28 10.13 -1.27
CA GLU A 59 -2.12 10.65 -0.18
C GLU A 59 -3.51 10.03 -0.19
N ARG A 60 -4.12 9.94 -1.37
CA ARG A 60 -5.43 9.32 -1.52
C ARG A 60 -5.38 7.84 -1.15
N HIS A 61 -4.41 7.10 -1.66
CA HIS A 61 -4.24 5.69 -1.33
C HIS A 61 -4.06 5.49 0.17
N TRP A 62 -3.23 6.33 0.80
CA TRP A 62 -3.05 6.34 2.25
C TRP A 62 -4.36 6.55 3.00
N GLN A 63 -5.19 7.52 2.60
CA GLN A 63 -6.49 7.75 3.23
C GLN A 63 -7.44 6.55 3.11
N LEU A 64 -7.43 5.85 1.96
CA LEU A 64 -8.27 4.68 1.71
C LEU A 64 -7.81 3.43 2.49
N MET A 65 -6.53 3.32 2.82
CA MET A 65 -5.99 2.17 3.57
C MET A 65 -6.49 2.11 5.02
N HIS A 66 -6.92 3.23 5.59
CA HIS A 66 -7.28 3.29 7.01
C HIS A 66 -8.75 2.96 7.25
N SER A 67 -8.98 1.94 8.07
CA SER A 67 -10.30 1.67 8.64
C SER A 67 -10.74 2.85 9.53
N PRO A 68 -12.01 3.29 9.48
CA PRO A 68 -12.56 4.25 10.44
C PRO A 68 -12.47 3.74 11.88
N ASP A 69 -12.43 2.41 12.08
CA ASP A 69 -12.18 1.81 13.39
C ASP A 69 -10.72 2.03 13.84
N ARG A 70 -10.57 2.83 14.91
CA ARG A 70 -9.27 3.15 15.51
C ARG A 70 -8.58 1.91 16.11
N ALA A 71 -9.32 0.94 16.64
CA ALA A 71 -8.73 -0.26 17.24
C ALA A 71 -8.05 -1.11 16.16
N LYS A 72 -8.79 -1.49 15.11
CA LYS A 72 -8.24 -2.18 13.93
C LYS A 72 -7.06 -1.41 13.31
N ARG A 73 -7.20 -0.09 13.19
CA ARG A 73 -6.15 0.77 12.63
C ARG A 73 -4.83 0.66 13.39
N ARG A 74 -4.86 0.83 14.72
CA ARG A 74 -3.64 0.86 15.55
C ARG A 74 -3.11 -0.54 15.90
N GLY A 75 -4.00 -1.51 16.01
CA GLY A 75 -3.68 -2.88 16.41
C GLY A 75 -3.22 -3.77 15.25
N LEU A 76 -3.67 -3.49 14.02
CA LEU A 76 -3.40 -4.34 12.86
C LEU A 76 -2.82 -3.56 11.69
N GLN A 77 -3.53 -2.55 11.17
CA GLN A 77 -3.14 -1.87 9.92
C GLN A 77 -1.81 -1.11 10.05
N GLU A 78 -1.68 -0.18 10.99
CA GLU A 78 -0.46 0.61 11.19
C GLU A 78 0.78 -0.27 11.47
N PRO A 79 0.71 -1.32 12.33
CA PRO A 79 1.82 -2.25 12.50
C PRO A 79 2.19 -3.01 11.22
N VAL A 80 1.21 -3.59 10.51
CA VAL A 80 1.47 -4.39 9.29
C VAL A 80 2.17 -3.54 8.22
N ILE A 81 1.70 -2.31 7.97
CA ILE A 81 2.35 -1.43 6.99
C ILE A 81 3.77 -1.05 7.43
N CYS A 82 4.01 -0.86 8.73
CA CYS A 82 5.35 -0.58 9.24
C CYS A 82 6.29 -1.77 9.08
N PHE A 83 5.84 -2.99 9.37
CA PHE A 83 6.63 -4.20 9.17
C PHE A 83 7.00 -4.39 7.70
N LEU A 84 6.04 -4.23 6.79
CA LEU A 84 6.31 -4.27 5.34
C LEU A 84 7.29 -3.19 4.89
N ALA A 85 7.15 -1.97 5.43
CA ALA A 85 8.04 -0.85 5.13
C ALA A 85 9.48 -1.10 5.61
N LEU A 86 9.63 -1.67 6.81
CA LEU A 86 10.93 -1.96 7.42
C LEU A 86 11.60 -3.19 6.80
N ALA A 87 10.84 -4.21 6.42
CA ALA A 87 11.36 -5.44 5.83
C ALA A 87 12.04 -5.19 4.48
N LYS A 88 11.58 -4.21 3.69
CA LYS A 88 12.09 -3.83 2.35
C LYS A 88 12.15 -4.96 1.31
N LYS A 89 11.66 -6.15 1.65
CA LYS A 89 11.54 -7.35 0.81
C LYS A 89 10.16 -7.98 0.97
N ALA A 90 9.82 -8.91 0.09
CA ALA A 90 8.59 -9.66 0.22
C ALA A 90 8.67 -10.62 1.41
N VAL A 91 7.63 -10.62 2.25
CA VAL A 91 7.55 -11.43 3.47
C VAL A 91 6.20 -12.13 3.57
N PRO A 92 6.14 -13.39 4.03
CA PRO A 92 4.88 -14.07 4.27
C PRO A 92 4.04 -13.39 5.35
N ALA A 93 2.71 -13.53 5.27
CA ALA A 93 1.79 -13.04 6.30
C ALA A 93 2.09 -13.65 7.69
N GLU A 94 2.50 -14.92 7.73
CA GLU A 94 2.91 -15.62 8.95
C GLU A 94 4.10 -14.96 9.63
N VAL A 95 5.09 -14.53 8.84
CA VAL A 95 6.26 -13.84 9.38
C VAL A 95 5.88 -12.49 9.99
N ILE A 96 4.94 -11.77 9.37
CA ILE A 96 4.44 -10.50 9.90
C ILE A 96 3.68 -10.73 11.22
N SER A 97 2.78 -11.71 11.28
CA SER A 97 2.02 -12.01 12.51
C SER A 97 2.95 -12.47 13.64
N GLU A 98 3.97 -13.29 13.34
CA GLU A 98 5.02 -13.64 14.28
C GLU A 98 5.74 -12.39 14.82
N TRP A 99 6.22 -11.50 13.96
CA TRP A 99 6.91 -10.29 14.42
C TRP A 99 6.02 -9.39 15.26
N MET A 100 4.74 -9.26 14.90
CA MET A 100 3.77 -8.53 15.71
C MET A 100 3.62 -9.14 17.11
N ASN A 101 3.48 -10.46 17.19
CA ASN A 101 3.31 -11.19 18.45
C ASN A 101 4.59 -11.16 19.31
N ASP A 102 5.77 -11.33 18.70
CA ASP A 102 7.09 -11.32 19.34
C ASP A 102 7.46 -9.91 19.84
N SER A 103 6.90 -8.85 19.24
CA SER A 103 7.13 -7.48 19.70
C SER A 103 6.51 -7.19 21.08
N HIS A 104 5.51 -7.98 21.51
CA HIS A 104 4.74 -7.78 22.75
C HIS A 104 4.11 -6.39 22.92
N HIS A 105 4.00 -5.62 21.83
CA HIS A 105 3.47 -4.25 21.82
C HIS A 105 2.04 -4.14 21.28
N PHE A 106 1.53 -5.21 20.68
CA PHE A 106 0.21 -5.28 20.07
C PHE A 106 -0.59 -6.44 20.69
N GLU A 107 -1.91 -6.41 20.51
CA GLU A 107 -2.74 -7.58 20.79
C GLU A 107 -2.29 -8.76 19.91
N ARG A 108 -2.57 -9.99 20.35
CA ARG A 108 -2.20 -11.14 19.52
C ARG A 108 -2.96 -11.10 18.21
N VAL A 109 -2.25 -11.32 17.13
CA VAL A 109 -2.79 -11.33 15.77
C VAL A 109 -2.56 -12.69 15.16
N ASP A 110 -3.60 -13.27 14.58
CA ASP A 110 -3.51 -14.51 13.83
C ASP A 110 -3.02 -14.23 12.40
N THR A 111 -2.29 -15.17 11.82
CA THR A 111 -1.85 -15.07 10.42
C THR A 111 -3.01 -14.79 9.46
N ARG A 112 -4.20 -15.33 9.77
CA ARG A 112 -5.39 -15.12 8.95
C ARG A 112 -5.85 -13.66 8.92
N ASP A 113 -5.75 -12.93 10.04
CA ASP A 113 -6.12 -11.51 10.08
C ASP A 113 -5.18 -10.68 9.19
N VAL A 114 -3.90 -11.07 9.13
CA VAL A 114 -2.91 -10.44 8.25
C VAL A 114 -3.19 -10.78 6.79
N GLU A 115 -3.54 -12.02 6.48
CA GLU A 115 -3.95 -12.43 5.12
C GLU A 115 -5.19 -11.67 4.65
N ASP A 116 -6.27 -11.65 5.43
CA ASP A 116 -7.51 -10.95 5.06
C ASP A 116 -7.23 -9.44 4.84
N LEU A 117 -6.35 -8.83 5.66
CA LEU A 117 -5.92 -7.45 5.43
C LEU A 117 -5.18 -7.29 4.09
N LEU A 118 -4.22 -8.16 3.78
CA LEU A 118 -3.35 -8.02 2.60
C LEU A 118 -4.03 -8.41 1.29
N ASP A 119 -4.83 -9.47 1.31
CA ASP A 119 -5.49 -10.05 0.14
C ASP A 119 -6.84 -9.40 -0.17
N ASP A 120 -7.61 -8.95 0.83
CA ASP A 120 -8.94 -8.41 0.60
C ASP A 120 -8.95 -6.89 0.68
N GLU A 121 -8.46 -6.33 1.78
CA GLU A 121 -8.51 -4.87 2.01
C GLU A 121 -7.42 -4.14 1.25
N TRP A 122 -6.21 -4.72 1.19
CA TRP A 122 -5.01 -4.06 0.67
C TRP A 122 -4.47 -4.63 -0.63
N ALA A 123 -5.23 -5.46 -1.34
CA ALA A 123 -4.83 -6.05 -2.63
C ALA A 123 -4.29 -5.03 -3.65
N GLN A 124 -4.80 -3.79 -3.60
CA GLN A 124 -4.39 -2.69 -4.48
C GLN A 124 -3.16 -1.90 -3.98
N PHE A 125 -2.68 -2.17 -2.76
CA PHE A 125 -1.59 -1.47 -2.10
C PHE A 125 -0.39 -2.36 -1.79
N VAL A 126 -0.47 -3.66 -2.06
CA VAL A 126 0.64 -4.60 -1.90
C VAL A 126 0.87 -5.39 -3.17
N HIS A 127 2.11 -5.79 -3.39
CA HIS A 127 2.44 -6.78 -4.41
C HIS A 127 2.53 -8.15 -3.73
N LYS A 128 1.67 -9.07 -4.18
CA LYS A 128 1.70 -10.47 -3.78
C LYS A 128 2.62 -11.23 -4.74
N GLU A 129 3.67 -11.82 -4.19
CA GLU A 129 4.62 -12.68 -4.88
C GLU A 129 4.21 -14.14 -4.61
N PRO A 130 3.75 -14.88 -5.63
CA PRO A 130 3.25 -16.23 -5.45
C PRO A 130 4.39 -17.18 -5.02
N GLY A 131 4.11 -18.06 -4.06
CA GLY A 131 5.08 -18.97 -3.47
C GLY A 131 4.47 -20.00 -2.53
N THR A 132 5.31 -20.66 -1.72
CA THR A 132 4.86 -21.57 -0.66
C THR A 132 5.59 -21.23 0.65
N PRO A 133 5.03 -20.35 1.49
CA PRO A 133 3.79 -19.57 1.30
C PRO A 133 3.96 -18.37 0.34
N ASP A 134 2.84 -17.75 -0.04
CA ASP A 134 2.85 -16.46 -0.73
C ASP A 134 3.49 -15.38 0.15
N SER A 135 4.12 -14.39 -0.49
CA SER A 135 4.80 -13.30 0.21
C SER A 135 4.35 -11.93 -0.30
N TYR A 136 4.47 -10.92 0.56
CA TYR A 136 3.90 -9.60 0.34
C TYR A 136 4.95 -8.52 0.52
N ARG A 137 4.95 -7.54 -0.37
CA ARG A 137 5.76 -6.32 -0.23
C ARG A 137 4.96 -5.09 -0.63
N LEU A 138 5.43 -3.93 -0.21
CA LEU A 138 4.96 -2.67 -0.78
C LEU A 138 5.27 -2.64 -2.28
N TYR A 139 4.29 -2.25 -3.07
CA TYR A 139 4.35 -2.31 -4.53
C TYR A 139 5.49 -1.45 -5.11
N HIS A 140 5.82 -0.29 -4.51
CA HIS A 140 6.87 0.62 -5.01
C HIS A 140 7.75 1.23 -3.91
N ARG A 141 9.05 1.39 -4.23
CA ARG A 141 10.01 2.11 -3.38
C ARG A 141 9.63 3.58 -3.13
N SER A 142 9.10 4.28 -4.13
CA SER A 142 8.61 5.66 -3.96
C SER A 142 7.41 5.76 -3.01
N PHE A 143 6.62 4.69 -2.88
CA PHE A 143 5.56 4.63 -1.88
C PHE A 143 6.14 4.43 -0.47
N LEU A 144 7.19 3.62 -0.32
CA LEU A 144 7.94 3.53 0.94
C LEU A 144 8.51 4.90 1.38
N GLU A 145 9.13 5.65 0.47
CA GLU A 145 9.65 7.01 0.73
C GLU A 145 8.53 8.00 1.11
N PHE A 146 7.33 7.78 0.60
CA PHE A 146 6.13 8.51 1.03
C PHE A 146 5.72 8.12 2.46
N LEU A 147 5.67 6.82 2.78
CA LEU A 147 5.29 6.31 4.10
C LEU A 147 6.27 6.76 5.20
N GLU A 148 7.56 6.84 4.90
CA GLU A 148 8.60 7.35 5.80
C GLU A 148 8.31 8.76 6.32
N LYS A 149 7.54 9.56 5.57
CA LYS A 149 7.14 10.93 5.96
C LYS A 149 5.78 10.99 6.68
N LYS A 150 5.00 9.91 6.63
CA LYS A 150 3.60 9.86 7.09
C LYS A 150 3.38 9.04 8.34
N VAL A 151 4.12 7.95 8.47
CA VAL A 151 4.03 7.01 9.59
C VAL A 151 5.26 7.20 10.46
N PRO A 152 5.15 7.12 11.80
CA PRO A 152 6.32 7.19 12.67
C PRO A 152 7.11 5.87 12.59
N LEU A 153 7.69 5.56 11.42
CA LEU A 153 8.45 4.34 11.18
C LEU A 153 9.62 4.20 12.15
N ASN A 154 10.16 5.31 12.67
CA ASN A 154 11.16 5.31 13.72
C ASN A 154 10.63 4.74 15.06
N ARG A 155 9.40 5.11 15.44
CA ARG A 155 8.73 4.62 16.65
C ARG A 155 8.45 3.13 16.56
N TYR A 156 7.88 2.71 15.44
CA TYR A 156 7.64 1.29 15.17
C TYR A 156 8.94 0.53 14.99
N GLY A 157 9.94 1.10 14.32
CA GLY A 157 11.27 0.50 14.14
C GLY A 157 11.93 0.11 15.46
N ALA A 158 11.86 0.96 16.49
CA ALA A 158 12.38 0.61 17.82
C ALA A 158 11.60 -0.54 18.48
N MET A 159 10.28 -0.54 18.35
CA MET A 159 9.39 -1.60 18.89
C MET A 159 9.59 -2.94 18.15
N MET A 160 9.94 -2.88 16.86
CA MET A 160 10.00 -4.02 15.96
C MET A 160 11.42 -4.57 15.80
N ALA A 161 12.46 -3.80 16.13
CA ALA A 161 13.86 -4.19 15.97
C ALA A 161 14.21 -5.49 16.71
N ALA A 162 13.66 -5.69 17.92
CA ALA A 162 13.87 -6.92 18.67
C ALA A 162 13.19 -8.13 18.01
N ALA A 163 11.98 -7.95 17.45
CA ALA A 163 11.23 -9.01 16.79
C ALA A 163 11.82 -9.40 15.42
N MET A 164 12.40 -8.42 14.70
CA MET A 164 13.00 -8.65 13.39
C MET A 164 14.50 -9.03 13.44
N GLY A 165 15.20 -8.67 14.51
CA GLY A 165 16.67 -8.68 14.61
C GLY A 165 17.35 -10.04 14.45
N ASP A 166 16.67 -11.12 14.82
CA ASP A 166 17.18 -12.50 14.66
C ASP A 166 16.68 -13.19 13.38
N LYS A 167 15.82 -12.53 12.58
CA LYS A 167 15.02 -13.17 11.51
C LYS A 167 15.18 -12.53 10.12
N ILE A 168 15.98 -11.47 9.96
CA ILE A 168 16.20 -10.77 8.68
C ILE A 168 17.69 -10.48 8.49
N ASP A 169 18.32 -11.08 7.48
CA ASP A 169 19.61 -10.61 6.96
C ASP A 169 19.43 -9.23 6.33
N TRP A 170 20.18 -8.25 6.86
CA TRP A 170 20.15 -6.85 6.44
C TRP A 170 21.13 -6.52 5.29
N GLU A 171 21.60 -7.54 4.56
CA GLU A 171 22.54 -7.36 3.44
C GLU A 171 21.93 -6.61 2.24
#